data_AF-A0A937EPQ2-F1
#
_entry.id   AF-A0A937EPQ2-F1
#
_cell.length_a   1.000
_cell.length_b   1.000
_cell.length_c   1.000
_cell.angle_alpha   90.00
_cell.angle_beta   90.00
_cell.angle_gamma   90.00
#
_symmetry.space_group_name_H-M   'P 1'
#
loop_
_entity.id
_entity.type
_entity.pdbx_description
1 polymer ?
#
loop_
_entity_poly.entity_id
_entity_poly.type
_entity_poly.pdbx_seq_one_letter_code
_entity_poly.pdbx_strand_id
1 'polypeptide(L)' 'MTAAIRTTRAAGCTQCAGRDAEILEVVSGSRLDNDRVADRLARELGNGAHTHAALNTDMHVVRSLTRENAS' A
#
# COMPACT_ATOMS: atom_id res chain seq x y z
N MET A 1 -9.73 -19.63 1.94
CA MET A 1 -10.30 -18.45 1.26
C MET A 1 -9.12 -17.57 0.86
N THR A 2 -8.79 -17.51 -0.43
CA THR A 2 -7.84 -16.51 -0.93
C THR A 2 -8.58 -15.18 -1.00
N ALA A 3 -8.26 -14.24 -0.11
CA ALA A 3 -8.73 -12.87 -0.25
C ALA A 3 -8.29 -12.38 -1.64
N ALA A 4 -9.20 -11.75 -2.39
CA ALA A 4 -8.82 -11.18 -3.68
C ALA A 4 -7.72 -10.15 -3.45
N ILE A 5 -6.56 -10.33 -4.11
CA ILE A 5 -5.48 -9.35 -4.11
C ILE A 5 -6.06 -8.06 -4.67
N ARG A 6 -6.23 -7.06 -3.80
CA ARG A 6 -6.70 -5.74 -4.21
C ARG A 6 -5.50 -5.00 -4.74
N THR A 7 -5.45 -4.75 -6.04
CA THR A 7 -4.39 -3.93 -6.64
C THR A 7 -4.84 -2.48 -6.76
N THR A 8 -3.88 -1.57 -6.68
CA THR A 8 -4.09 -0.14 -6.92
C THR A 8 -2.97 0.41 -7.80
N ARG A 9 -3.31 1.41 -8.61
CA ARG A 9 -2.33 2.15 -9.40
C ARG A 9 -2.20 3.55 -8.83
N ALA A 10 -1.13 3.77 -8.08
CA ALA A 10 -0.85 5.06 -7.49
C ALA A 10 -0.12 5.96 -8.48
N ALA A 11 -0.87 6.86 -9.13
CA ALA A 11 -0.29 7.91 -9.93
C ALA A 11 0.57 8.84 -9.05
N GLY A 12 1.83 9.06 -9.44
CA GLY A 12 2.73 9.96 -8.72
C GLY A 12 3.51 9.36 -7.55
N CYS A 13 3.30 8.09 -7.20
CA CYS A 13 4.16 7.43 -6.21
C CYS A 13 5.52 7.09 -6.84
N THR A 14 6.59 7.71 -6.33
CA THR A 14 7.96 7.46 -6.79
C THR A 14 8.43 6.04 -6.51
N GLN A 15 7.95 5.42 -5.43
CA GLN A 15 8.28 4.04 -5.06
C GLN A 15 7.58 3.01 -5.96
N CYS A 16 6.35 3.29 -6.43
CA CYS A 16 5.67 2.46 -7.43
C CYS A 16 6.11 2.80 -8.87
N ALA A 17 6.63 4.00 -9.11
CA ALA A 17 7.04 4.48 -10.44
C ALA A 17 5.96 4.28 -11.53
N GLY A 18 4.67 4.48 -11.18
CA GLY A 18 3.54 4.31 -12.08
C GLY A 18 3.13 2.87 -12.39
N ARG A 19 3.73 1.88 -11.71
CA ARG A 19 3.35 0.46 -11.74
C ARG A 19 2.17 0.18 -10.82
N ASP A 20 1.53 -0.96 -11.04
CA ASP A 20 0.51 -1.47 -10.12
C ASP A 20 1.16 -1.92 -8.80
N ALA A 21 0.44 -1.72 -7.72
CA ALA A 21 0.83 -2.10 -6.38
C ALA A 21 -0.25 -2.98 -5.77
N GLU A 22 0.16 -3.98 -5.00
CA GLU A 22 -0.73 -4.79 -4.18
C GLU A 22 -1.01 -4.05 -2.87
N ILE A 23 -2.29 -3.95 -2.51
CA ILE A 23 -2.71 -3.47 -1.19
C ILE A 23 -2.55 -4.63 -0.21
N LEU A 24 -1.63 -4.46 0.73
CA LEU A 24 -1.38 -5.39 1.82
C LEU A 24 -2.36 -5.13 2.97
N GLU A 25 -2.58 -3.86 3.31
CA GLU A 25 -3.47 -3.45 4.41
C GLU A 25 -4.19 -2.14 4.08
N VAL A 26 -5.38 -1.96 4.66
CA VAL A 26 -6.16 -0.71 4.59
C VAL A 26 -6.40 -0.21 6.02
N VAL A 27 -5.94 1.01 6.29
CA VAL A 27 -6.09 1.69 7.57
C VAL A 27 -7.09 2.83 7.40
N SER A 28 -8.28 2.67 7.98
CA SER A 28 -9.36 3.66 7.98
C SER A 28 -9.45 4.36 9.34
N GLY A 29 -9.65 5.68 9.34
CA GLY A 29 -9.68 6.48 10.58
C GLY A 29 -9.33 7.96 10.39
N SER A 30 -8.97 8.64 11.49
CA SER A 30 -8.47 10.03 11.44
C SER A 30 -7.13 10.10 10.70
N ARG A 31 -7.02 11.00 9.70
CA ARG A 31 -5.87 11.09 8.77
C ARG A 31 -4.50 11.04 9.46
N LEU A 32 -4.33 11.77 10.57
CA LEU A 32 -3.05 11.88 11.26
C LEU A 32 -2.63 10.59 12.00
N ASP A 33 -3.62 9.81 12.44
CA ASP A 33 -3.39 8.51 13.05
C ASP A 33 -3.17 7.43 11.97
N ASN A 34 -3.89 7.53 10.84
CA ASN A 34 -3.76 6.58 9.73
C ASN A 34 -2.33 6.59 9.16
N ASP A 35 -1.72 7.76 8.97
CA ASP A 35 -0.35 7.88 8.44
C ASP A 35 0.65 7.13 9.34
N ARG A 36 0.56 7.34 10.65
CA ARG A 36 1.47 6.70 11.64
C ARG A 36 1.25 5.20 11.72
N VAL A 37 -0.01 4.76 11.74
CA VAL A 37 -0.34 3.34 11.80
C VAL A 37 0.09 2.63 10.52
N ALA A 38 -0.17 3.22 9.35
CA ALA A 38 0.25 2.67 8.07
C ALA A 38 1.78 2.63 7.93
N ASP A 39 2.52 3.65 8.38
CA ASP A 39 3.99 3.65 8.30
C ASP A 39 4.59 2.56 9.19
N ARG A 40 4.04 2.39 10.40
CA ARG A 40 4.42 1.30 11.29
C ARG A 40 4.17 -0.06 10.62
N LEU A 41 2.98 -0.28 10.07
CA LEU A 41 2.63 -1.53 9.39
C LEU A 41 3.53 -1.80 8.17
N ALA A 42 3.86 -0.77 7.39
CA ALA A 42 4.78 -0.89 6.25
C ALA A 42 6.18 -1.35 6.69
N ARG A 43 6.68 -0.81 7.81
CA ARG A 43 7.98 -1.23 8.38
C ARG A 43 7.94 -2.66 8.89
N GLU A 44 6.85 -3.06 9.56
CA GLU A 44 6.64 -4.42 10.07
C GLU A 44 6.55 -5.44 8.93
N LEU A 45 5.85 -5.10 7.84
CA LEU A 45 5.70 -5.96 6.66
C LEU A 45 6.99 -6.07 5.83
N GLY A 46 7.86 -5.06 5.89
CA GLY A 46 9.14 -5.04 5.20
C GLY A 46 9.04 -5.27 3.68
N ASN A 47 10.13 -5.73 3.06
CA ASN A 47 10.19 -6.13 1.65
C ASN A 47 9.65 -5.07 0.67
N GLY A 48 9.99 -3.79 0.88
CA GLY A 48 9.56 -2.69 0.03
C GLY A 48 8.09 -2.26 0.21
N ALA A 49 7.43 -2.69 1.28
CA ALA A 49 6.14 -2.14 1.66
C ALA A 49 6.26 -0.65 2.02
N HIS A 50 5.27 0.14 1.63
CA HIS A 50 5.21 1.58 1.86
C HIS A 50 3.76 2.08 1.86
N THR A 51 3.55 3.32 2.26
CA THR A 51 2.22 3.88 2.52
C THR A 51 1.71 4.75 1.39
N HIS A 52 0.39 4.74 1.19
CA HIS A 52 -0.32 5.59 0.23
C HIS A 52 -1.56 6.19 0.86
N ALA A 53 -1.76 7.48 0.67
CA ALA A 53 -3.03 8.14 0.97
C ALA A 53 -4.02 7.90 -0.15
N ALA A 54 -5.13 7.25 0.17
CA ALA A 54 -6.29 7.20 -0.71
C ALA A 54 -7.04 8.53 -0.68
N LEU A 55 -7.80 8.81 -1.75
CA LEU A 55 -8.57 10.06 -1.89
C LEU A 55 -9.65 10.23 -0.82
N ASN A 56 -10.10 9.12 -0.24
CA ASN A 56 -11.13 9.05 0.80
C ASN A 56 -10.58 9.13 2.22
N THR A 57 -9.33 9.55 2.42
CA THR A 57 -8.61 9.65 3.71
C THR A 57 -8.13 8.33 4.34
N ASP A 58 -8.42 7.20 3.72
CA ASP A 58 -7.81 5.92 4.11
C ASP A 58 -6.31 5.91 3.76
N MET A 59 -5.54 5.13 4.52
CA MET A 59 -4.15 4.84 4.20
C MET A 59 -3.99 3.39 3.78
N HIS A 60 -3.40 3.16 2.62
CA HIS A 60 -3.08 1.82 2.16
C HIS A 60 -1.61 1.54 2.42
N VAL A 61 -1.31 0.38 3.01
CA VAL A 61 0.02 -0.19 2.96
C VAL A 61 0.09 -1.03 1.70
N VAL A 62 1.02 -0.71 0.81
CA VAL A 62 1.13 -1.38 -0.48
C VAL A 62 2.55 -1.86 -0.74
N ARG A 63 2.68 -2.75 -1.71
CA ARG A 63 3.96 -3.16 -2.29
C ARG A 63 3.89 -3.09 -3.80
N SER A 64 4.94 -2.57 -4.44
CA SER A 64 5.01 -2.57 -5.91
C SER A 64 5.00 -4.00 -6.43
N LEU A 65 4.17 -4.27 -7.43
CA LEU A 65 4.24 -5.51 -8.19
C LEU A 65 5.39 -5.38 -9.19
N THR A 66 6.60 -5.78 -8.80
CA THR A 66 7.64 -6.08 -9.80
C THR A 66 7.26 -7.39 -10.51
N ARG A 67 7.66 -7.52 -11.78
CA ARG A 67 7.39 -8.72 -12.61
C ARG A 67 7.83 -10.05 -11.98
N GLU A 68 8.65 -10.01 -10.94
CA GLU A 68 9.19 -11.17 -10.23
C GLU A 68 8.21 -11.78 -9.22
N ASN A 69 7.20 -11.02 -8.75
CA ASN A 69 6.19 -11.49 -7.78
C ASN A 69 4.91 -12.02 -8.43
N ALA A 70 4.88 -12.19 -9.75
CA ALA A 70 3.71 -12.65 -10.51
C ALA A 70 3.81 -14.13 -10.94
N SER A 71 4.58 -14.96 -10.21
CA SER A 71 4.73 -16.39 -10.49
C SER A 71 3.83 -17.25 -9.60
#